data_AF-A0A1Y5H3U8-F1
#
_entry.id   AF-A0A1Y5H3U8-F1
#
_cell.length_a   1.000
_cell.length_b   1.000
_cell.length_c   1.000
_cell.angle_alpha   90.00
_cell.angle_beta   90.00
_cell.angle_gamma   90.00
#
_symmetry.space_group_name_H-M   'P 1'
#
loop_
_entity.id
_entity.type
_entity.pdbx_description
1 polymer ?
#
loop_
_entity_poly.entity_id
_entity_poly.type
_entity_poly.pdbx_seq_one_letter_code
_entity_poly.pdbx_strand_id
1 'polypeptide(L)'
;MFIFLGAALATNVAGVSILFYSWKQRHKSTVTLNVVGGCLVIMACVFWSEWAGAEYGSVYWLMISPLIAWLWVVQNRQRKLAVINAKPYASTKISIHQIWQVISTLLVAGPVACMASGSLSLVLARCLSVSEANQFVLAVFLLIIGWSLMSFWVVATARVLRALGVLIGVSVICNVLLWF
;
A
#
# COMPACT_ATOMS: atom_id res chain seq x y z
N MET A 1 12.12 -3.24 27.41
CA MET A 1 12.54 -2.78 26.07
C MET A 1 12.61 -3.94 25.05
N PHE A 2 13.40 -4.99 25.27
CA PHE A 2 13.51 -6.14 24.33
C PHE A 2 12.22 -6.93 24.09
N ILE A 3 11.32 -6.99 25.08
CA ILE A 3 10.03 -7.70 24.99
C ILE A 3 9.13 -7.09 23.90
N PHE A 4 9.06 -5.75 23.81
CA PHE A 4 8.24 -5.06 22.82
C PHE A 4 8.77 -5.26 21.39
N LEU A 5 10.09 -5.24 21.21
CA LEU A 5 10.71 -5.53 19.91
C LEU A 5 10.41 -6.98 19.44
N GLY A 6 10.52 -7.95 20.35
CA GLY A 6 10.15 -9.33 20.05
C GLY A 6 8.67 -9.48 19.70
N ALA A 7 7.78 -8.84 20.46
CA ALA A 7 6.35 -8.85 20.20
C ALA A 7 6.00 -8.19 18.87
N ALA A 8 6.62 -7.05 18.54
CA ALA A 8 6.42 -6.30 17.30
C ALA A 8 6.84 -7.12 16.07
N LEU A 9 7.99 -7.78 16.14
CA LEU A 9 8.46 -8.66 15.06
C LEU A 9 7.57 -9.89 14.90
N ALA A 10 7.22 -10.56 16.00
CA ALA A 10 6.38 -11.76 15.96
C ALA A 10 5.00 -11.46 15.37
N THR A 11 4.36 -10.37 15.80
CA THR A 11 3.04 -9.96 15.26
C THR A 11 3.12 -9.53 13.81
N ASN A 12 4.18 -8.84 13.40
CA ASN A 12 4.37 -8.44 12.00
C ASN A 12 4.56 -9.66 11.09
N VAL A 13 5.46 -10.59 11.48
CA VAL A 13 5.68 -11.84 10.74
C VAL A 13 4.38 -12.64 10.65
N ALA A 14 3.65 -12.80 11.76
CA ALA A 14 2.39 -13.54 11.76
C ALA A 14 1.33 -12.90 10.85
N GLY A 15 1.14 -11.58 10.95
CA GLY A 15 0.16 -10.84 10.15
C GLY A 15 0.45 -10.90 8.65
N VAL A 16 1.71 -10.66 8.26
CA VAL A 16 2.15 -10.77 6.87
C VAL A 16 2.02 -12.21 6.34
N SER A 17 2.36 -13.21 7.16
CA SER A 17 2.22 -14.63 6.77
C SER A 17 0.75 -14.98 6.51
N ILE A 18 -0.16 -14.57 7.40
CA ILE A 18 -1.60 -14.82 7.25
C ILE A 18 -2.14 -14.15 5.99
N LEU A 19 -1.76 -12.90 5.73
CA LEU A 19 -2.12 -12.18 4.50
C LEU A 19 -1.58 -12.90 3.25
N PHE A 20 -0.35 -13.39 3.31
CA PHE A 20 0.25 -14.15 2.21
C PHE A 20 -0.49 -15.47 1.94
N TYR A 21 -0.85 -16.22 2.99
CA TYR A 21 -1.65 -17.44 2.87
C TYR A 21 -3.06 -17.18 2.34
N SER A 22 -3.71 -16.12 2.82
CA SER A 22 -5.00 -15.67 2.31
C SER A 22 -4.95 -15.35 0.82
N TRP A 23 -3.91 -14.62 0.40
CA TRP A 23 -3.67 -14.30 -1.01
C TRP A 23 -3.45 -15.56 -1.87
N LYS A 24 -2.71 -16.55 -1.35
CA LYS A 24 -2.45 -17.82 -2.03
C LYS A 24 -3.73 -18.66 -2.22
N GLN A 25 -4.69 -18.58 -1.30
CA GLN A 25 -5.93 -19.38 -1.29
C GLN A 25 -7.13 -18.66 -1.94
N ARG A 26 -6.90 -17.98 -3.08
CA ARG A 26 -7.84 -17.12 -3.84
C ARG A 26 -9.27 -17.68 -4.12
N HIS A 27 -9.54 -18.95 -3.82
CA HIS A 27 -10.77 -19.67 -4.16
C HIS A 27 -11.79 -19.83 -3.02
N LYS A 28 -11.42 -19.60 -1.75
CA LYS A 28 -12.35 -19.66 -0.60
C LYS A 28 -12.57 -18.26 -0.03
N SER A 29 -13.69 -18.04 0.66
CA SER A 29 -13.97 -16.78 1.35
C SER A 29 -12.93 -16.53 2.44
N THR A 30 -11.81 -15.89 2.09
CA THR A 30 -10.70 -15.58 2.99
C THR A 30 -10.83 -14.21 3.64
N VAL A 31 -12.05 -13.64 3.65
CA VAL A 31 -12.33 -12.31 4.23
C VAL A 31 -11.90 -12.27 5.69
N THR A 32 -12.19 -13.31 6.47
CA THR A 32 -11.77 -13.42 7.88
C THR A 32 -10.26 -13.43 8.03
N LEU A 33 -9.52 -14.16 7.19
CA LEU A 33 -8.06 -14.22 7.21
C LEU A 33 -7.44 -12.87 6.83
N ASN A 34 -8.01 -12.15 5.85
CA ASN A 34 -7.56 -10.81 5.49
C ASN A 34 -7.77 -9.80 6.63
N VAL A 35 -8.93 -9.84 7.28
CA VAL A 35 -9.22 -8.95 8.42
C VAL A 35 -8.28 -9.25 9.58
N VAL A 36 -8.13 -10.54 9.96
CA VAL A 36 -7.23 -10.94 11.04
C VAL A 36 -5.78 -10.58 10.74
N GLY A 37 -5.30 -10.85 9.53
CA GLY A 37 -3.95 -10.49 9.11
C GLY A 37 -3.73 -8.98 9.09
N GLY A 38 -4.69 -8.21 8.59
CA GLY A 38 -4.66 -6.74 8.61
C GLY A 38 -4.60 -6.18 10.03
N CYS A 39 -5.46 -6.68 10.94
CA CYS A 39 -5.45 -6.27 12.34
C CYS A 39 -4.11 -6.56 13.02
N LEU A 40 -3.50 -7.72 12.76
CA LEU A 40 -2.18 -8.08 13.32
C LEU A 40 -1.06 -7.15 12.82
N VAL A 41 -1.08 -6.78 11.54
CA VAL A 41 -0.10 -5.84 10.99
C VAL A 41 -0.28 -4.44 11.57
N ILE A 42 -1.51 -3.97 11.77
CA ILE A 42 -1.78 -2.68 12.45
C ILE A 42 -1.33 -2.74 13.91
N MET A 43 -1.59 -3.85 14.61
CA MET A 43 -1.17 -4.03 16.00
C MET A 43 0.35 -4.04 16.13
N ALA A 44 1.07 -4.58 15.14
CA ALA A 44 2.53 -4.50 15.10
C ALA A 44 3.02 -3.04 15.06
N CYS A 45 2.32 -2.13 14.36
CA CYS A 45 2.67 -0.71 14.34
C CYS A 45 2.63 -0.07 15.74
N VAL A 46 1.67 -0.47 16.57
CA VAL A 46 1.56 0.00 17.96
C VAL A 46 2.78 -0.45 18.76
N PHE A 47 3.15 -1.73 18.66
CA PHE A 47 4.33 -2.24 19.38
C PHE A 47 5.65 -1.63 18.90
N TRP A 48 5.77 -1.32 17.60
CA TRP A 48 6.92 -0.60 17.06
C TRP A 48 7.00 0.83 17.61
N SER A 49 5.84 1.49 17.76
CA SER A 49 5.73 2.84 18.30
C SER A 49 6.07 2.91 19.79
N GLU A 50 5.70 1.89 20.57
CA GLU A 50 6.06 1.77 21.99
C GLU A 50 7.57 1.52 22.20
N TRP A 51 8.25 0.86 21.25
CA TRP A 51 9.67 0.53 21.39
C TRP A 51 10.62 1.68 21.02
N ALA A 52 10.37 2.36 19.90
CA ALA A 52 11.26 3.40 19.36
C ALA A 52 10.65 4.82 19.37
N GLY A 53 9.42 4.97 19.88
CA GLY A 53 8.62 6.18 19.70
C GLY A 53 7.79 6.13 18.42
N ALA A 54 6.73 6.94 18.37
CA ALA A 54 5.76 6.93 17.26
C ALA A 54 6.40 7.24 15.89
N GLU A 55 7.35 8.17 15.85
CA GLU A 55 8.03 8.58 14.61
C GLU A 55 8.87 7.43 14.04
N TYR A 56 9.85 6.95 14.80
CA TYR A 56 10.76 5.87 14.35
C TYR A 56 10.05 4.52 14.25
N GLY A 57 9.07 4.24 15.11
CA GLY A 57 8.30 3.01 15.08
C GLY A 57 7.52 2.83 13.77
N SER A 58 6.90 3.90 13.28
CA SER A 58 6.19 3.88 11.99
C SER A 58 7.14 3.59 10.81
N VAL A 59 8.35 4.15 10.84
CA VAL A 59 9.38 3.91 9.81
C VAL A 59 9.86 2.46 9.83
N TYR A 60 10.14 1.91 11.02
CA TYR A 60 10.53 0.50 11.15
C TYR A 60 9.43 -0.45 10.70
N TRP A 61 8.18 -0.17 11.07
CA TRP A 61 7.03 -0.95 10.62
C TRP A 61 6.87 -0.93 9.09
N LEU A 62 6.97 0.25 8.46
CA LEU A 62 6.89 0.41 7.01
C LEU A 62 8.06 -0.25 6.26
N MET A 63 9.25 -0.31 6.84
CA MET A 63 10.42 -0.96 6.23
C MET A 63 10.37 -2.50 6.38
N ILE A 64 10.00 -2.99 7.56
CA ILE A 64 10.10 -4.43 7.89
C ILE A 64 8.95 -5.22 7.27
N SER A 65 7.73 -4.68 7.28
CA SER A 65 6.54 -5.37 6.74
C SER A 65 6.71 -5.80 5.27
N PRO A 66 7.11 -4.92 4.32
CA PRO A 66 7.33 -5.33 2.93
C PRO A 66 8.55 -6.25 2.78
N LEU A 67 9.58 -6.10 3.61
CA LEU A 67 10.77 -6.97 3.58
C LEU A 67 10.39 -8.43 3.94
N ILE A 68 9.58 -8.61 4.98
CA ILE A 68 9.01 -9.92 5.34
C ILE A 68 8.12 -10.46 4.21
N ALA A 69 7.28 -9.61 3.63
CA ALA A 69 6.42 -10.02 2.51
C ALA A 69 7.25 -10.50 1.30
N TRP A 70 8.34 -9.80 0.99
CA TRP A 70 9.28 -10.21 -0.06
C TRP A 70 9.95 -11.54 0.24
N LEU A 71 10.39 -11.78 1.48
CA LEU A 71 10.95 -13.08 1.87
C LEU A 71 9.98 -14.22 1.58
N TRP A 72 8.70 -14.06 1.95
CA TRP A 72 7.65 -15.04 1.65
C TRP A 72 7.40 -15.21 0.14
N VAL A 73 7.37 -14.11 -0.62
CA VAL A 73 7.20 -14.14 -2.08
C VAL A 73 8.37 -14.86 -2.74
N VAL A 74 9.61 -14.60 -2.32
CA VAL A 74 10.83 -15.22 -2.87
C VAL A 74 10.92 -16.69 -2.49
N GLN A 75 10.65 -17.05 -1.23
CA GLN A 75 10.67 -18.44 -0.76
C GLN A 75 9.58 -19.29 -1.40
N ASN A 76 8.36 -18.76 -1.46
CA ASN A 76 7.22 -19.43 -2.10
C ASN A 76 7.11 -19.09 -3.59
N ARG A 77 8.18 -18.54 -4.18
CA ARG A 77 8.35 -18.50 -5.63
C ARG A 77 8.51 -19.94 -6.09
N GLN A 78 7.38 -20.61 -6.27
CA GLN A 78 7.34 -21.82 -7.05
C GLN A 78 7.91 -21.43 -8.40
N ARG A 79 9.14 -21.88 -8.68
CA ARG A 79 9.59 -22.14 -10.05
C ARG A 79 8.63 -23.19 -10.55
N LYS A 80 7.41 -22.77 -10.91
CA LYS A 80 6.64 -23.48 -11.90
C LYS A 80 7.58 -23.45 -13.09
N LEU A 81 8.31 -24.55 -13.29
CA LEU A 81 8.62 -25.01 -14.62
C LEU A 81 7.28 -24.84 -15.31
N ALA A 82 7.20 -23.83 -16.18
CA ALA A 82 6.03 -23.66 -16.98
C ALA A 82 5.89 -25.00 -17.68
N VAL A 83 4.97 -25.84 -17.21
CA VAL A 83 4.48 -26.92 -18.04
C VAL A 83 3.79 -26.13 -19.13
N ILE A 84 4.54 -25.93 -20.22
CA ILE A 84 4.07 -25.28 -21.42
C ILE A 84 3.02 -26.24 -21.95
N ASN A 85 1.83 -26.22 -21.36
CA ASN A 85 0.62 -26.52 -22.10
C ASN A 85 0.58 -25.41 -23.13
N ALA A 86 1.17 -25.69 -24.30
CA ALA A 86 1.18 -24.84 -25.46
C ALA A 86 -0.27 -24.62 -25.90
N LYS A 87 -1.01 -23.78 -25.16
CA LYS A 87 -1.94 -22.89 -25.83
C LYS A 87 -1.06 -22.12 -26.79
N PRO A 88 -1.33 -22.16 -28.11
CA PRO A 88 -0.54 -21.39 -29.06
C PRO A 88 -0.50 -19.97 -28.53
N TYR A 89 0.69 -19.57 -28.09
CA TYR A 89 0.94 -18.24 -27.60
C TYR A 89 0.83 -17.38 -28.85
N ALA A 90 -0.39 -16.91 -29.13
CA ALA A 90 -0.58 -15.79 -30.03
C ALA A 90 0.25 -14.69 -29.39
N SER A 91 1.45 -14.49 -29.92
CA SER A 91 2.31 -13.36 -29.61
C SER A 91 1.44 -12.14 -29.81
N THR A 92 0.85 -11.67 -28.72
CA THR A 92 0.03 -10.47 -28.75
C THR A 92 1.08 -9.40 -28.91
N LYS A 93 1.34 -9.00 -30.16
CA LYS A 93 2.25 -7.91 -30.45
C LYS A 93 1.80 -6.77 -29.56
N ILE A 94 2.64 -6.40 -28.59
CA ILE A 94 2.39 -5.27 -27.72
C ILE A 94 2.23 -4.09 -28.66
N SER A 95 0.99 -3.66 -28.81
CA SER A 95 0.66 -2.60 -29.73
C SER A 95 1.27 -1.32 -29.18
N ILE A 96 1.90 -0.52 -30.03
CA ILE A 96 2.31 0.85 -29.69
C ILE A 96 1.13 1.65 -29.09
N HIS A 97 -0.10 1.34 -29.51
CA HIS A 97 -1.31 1.93 -28.95
C HIS A 97 -1.55 1.52 -27.48
N GLN A 98 -1.20 0.29 -27.08
CA GLN A 98 -1.27 -0.14 -25.67
C GLN A 98 -0.19 0.55 -24.82
N ILE A 99 1.01 0.73 -25.36
CA ILE A 99 2.08 1.47 -24.67
C ILE A 99 1.67 2.93 -24.47
N TRP A 100 1.13 3.57 -25.51
CA TRP A 100 0.60 4.94 -25.41
C TRP A 100 -0.56 5.01 -24.42
N GLN A 101 -1.46 4.03 -24.42
CA GLN A 101 -2.57 4.00 -23.47
C GLN A 101 -2.09 3.88 -22.01
N VAL A 102 -1.05 3.11 -21.75
CA VAL A 102 -0.43 3.02 -20.41
C VAL A 102 0.28 4.31 -20.04
N ILE A 103 1.03 4.93 -20.98
CA ILE A 103 1.72 6.20 -20.74
C ILE A 103 0.72 7.33 -20.47
N SER A 104 -0.32 7.48 -21.29
CA SER A 104 -1.39 8.47 -21.06
C SER A 104 -2.12 8.23 -19.74
N THR A 105 -2.37 6.96 -19.40
CA THR A 105 -2.96 6.60 -18.11
C THR A 105 -2.05 7.00 -16.96
N LEU A 106 -0.75 6.75 -17.05
CA LEU A 106 0.22 7.13 -16.01
C LEU A 106 0.33 8.66 -15.88
N LEU A 107 0.32 9.37 -17.01
CA LEU A 107 0.47 10.82 -17.07
C LEU A 107 -0.76 11.55 -16.51
N VAL A 108 -1.95 10.96 -16.63
CA VAL A 108 -3.18 11.48 -16.01
C VAL A 108 -3.35 11.00 -14.56
N ALA A 109 -3.11 9.72 -14.30
CA ALA A 109 -3.29 9.13 -12.98
C ALA A 109 -2.26 9.62 -11.96
N GLY A 110 -1.02 9.88 -12.38
CA GLY A 110 0.06 10.36 -11.51
C GLY A 110 -0.27 11.69 -10.83
N PRO A 111 -0.63 12.75 -11.58
CA PRO A 111 -1.06 14.03 -11.03
C PRO A 111 -2.32 13.91 -10.17
N VAL A 112 -3.32 13.14 -10.61
CA VAL A 112 -4.56 12.94 -9.84
C VAL A 112 -4.28 12.23 -8.51
N ALA A 113 -3.43 11.21 -8.52
CA ALA A 113 -2.98 10.54 -7.31
C ALA A 113 -2.17 11.48 -6.40
N CYS A 114 -1.38 12.38 -6.98
CA CYS A 114 -0.63 13.40 -6.23
C CYS A 114 -1.56 14.40 -5.54
N MET A 115 -2.58 14.93 -6.24
CA MET A 115 -3.56 15.85 -5.64
C MET A 115 -4.40 15.18 -4.54
N ALA A 116 -4.84 13.95 -4.77
CA ALA A 116 -5.57 13.16 -3.78
C ALA A 116 -4.71 12.86 -2.55
N SER A 117 -3.44 12.47 -2.74
CA SER A 117 -2.54 12.16 -1.64
C SER A 117 -2.12 13.42 -0.88
N GLY A 118 -1.90 14.54 -1.56
CA GLY A 118 -1.56 15.81 -0.92
C GLY A 118 -2.68 16.34 -0.06
N SER A 119 -3.92 16.35 -0.57
CA SER A 119 -5.10 16.75 0.21
C SER A 119 -5.32 15.84 1.43
N LEU A 120 -5.19 14.53 1.26
CA LEU A 120 -5.29 13.56 2.37
C LEU A 120 -4.18 13.80 3.42
N SER A 121 -2.95 14.07 2.98
CA SER A 121 -1.81 14.29 3.87
C SER A 121 -1.97 15.55 4.71
N LEU A 122 -2.53 16.62 4.13
CA LEU A 122 -2.82 17.85 4.84
C LEU A 122 -3.92 17.67 5.89
N VAL A 123 -4.98 16.92 5.58
CA VAL A 123 -6.04 16.59 6.55
C VAL A 123 -5.46 15.80 7.72
N LEU A 124 -4.67 14.77 7.44
CA LEU A 124 -4.03 13.94 8.46
C LEU A 124 -3.05 14.75 9.31
N ALA A 125 -2.25 15.63 8.69
CA ALA A 125 -1.34 16.52 9.40
C ALA A 125 -2.07 17.54 10.28
N ARG A 126 -3.25 18.01 9.89
CA ARG A 126 -4.11 18.88 10.73
C ARG A 126 -4.70 18.15 11.92
N CYS A 127 -5.13 16.90 11.74
CA CYS A 127 -5.65 16.08 12.84
C CYS A 127 -4.60 15.77 13.91
N LEU A 128 -3.31 15.75 13.51
CA LEU A 128 -2.19 15.68 14.43
C LEU A 128 -1.84 17.10 14.89
N SER A 129 -2.30 17.49 16.08
CA SER A 129 -2.05 18.81 16.71
C SER A 129 -0.60 18.98 17.17
N VAL A 130 0.33 18.98 16.20
CA VAL A 130 1.77 19.22 16.35
C VAL A 130 2.07 20.68 16.01
N SER A 131 3.26 21.17 16.37
CA SER A 131 3.75 22.49 15.96
C SER A 131 3.67 22.70 14.45
N GLU A 132 3.38 23.93 14.01
CA GLU A 132 3.17 24.26 12.59
C GLU A 132 4.35 23.84 11.69
N ALA A 133 5.58 23.98 12.18
CA ALA A 133 6.78 23.56 11.46
C ALA A 133 6.82 22.04 11.22
N ASN A 134 6.39 21.23 12.20
CA ASN A 134 6.40 19.77 12.09
C ASN A 134 5.23 19.27 11.23
N GLN A 135 4.11 20.00 11.17
CA GLN A 135 2.97 19.63 10.33
C GLN A 135 3.33 19.58 8.84
N PHE A 136 4.12 20.54 8.33
CA PHE A 136 4.56 20.54 6.94
C PHE A 136 5.50 19.37 6.62
N VAL A 137 6.45 19.09 7.53
CA VAL A 137 7.37 17.96 7.37
C VAL A 137 6.58 16.64 7.32
N LEU A 138 5.64 16.47 8.24
CA LEU A 138 4.80 15.28 8.32
C LEU A 138 3.89 15.15 7.09
N ALA A 139 3.32 16.26 6.60
CA ALA A 139 2.52 16.28 5.38
C ALA A 139 3.33 15.86 4.14
N VAL A 140 4.60 16.28 4.02
CA VAL A 140 5.47 15.89 2.90
C VAL A 140 5.79 14.40 2.95
N PHE A 141 6.10 13.84 4.13
CA PHE A 141 6.34 12.40 4.27
C PHE A 141 5.09 11.58 3.94
N LEU A 142 3.93 11.97 4.48
CA LEU A 142 2.65 11.33 4.16
C LEU A 142 2.31 11.42 2.67
N LEU A 143 2.63 12.54 2.02
CA LEU A 143 2.40 12.72 0.59
C LEU A 143 3.21 11.72 -0.22
N ILE A 144 4.50 11.54 0.08
CA ILE A 144 5.37 10.60 -0.66
C ILE A 144 4.87 9.16 -0.50
N ILE A 145 4.50 8.76 0.72
CA ILE A 145 3.97 7.43 1.03
C ILE A 145 2.61 7.21 0.33
N GLY A 146 1.68 8.15 0.52
CA GLY A 146 0.34 8.09 -0.04
C GLY A 146 0.36 8.08 -1.56
N TRP A 147 1.18 8.93 -2.18
CA TRP A 147 1.31 9.02 -3.62
C TRP A 147 1.86 7.73 -4.23
N SER A 148 2.87 7.12 -3.58
CA SER A 148 3.44 5.84 -4.01
C SER A 148 2.39 4.72 -3.96
N LEU A 149 1.62 4.64 -2.86
CA LEU A 149 0.60 3.62 -2.66
C LEU A 149 -0.57 3.78 -3.65
N MET A 150 -1.04 5.02 -3.83
CA MET A 150 -2.14 5.35 -4.76
C MET A 150 -1.73 5.13 -6.22
N SER A 151 -0.51 5.52 -6.60
CA SER A 151 0.01 5.29 -7.95
C SER A 151 0.13 3.79 -8.25
N PHE A 152 0.64 3.01 -7.30
CA PHE A 152 0.67 1.56 -7.43
C PHE A 152 -0.74 0.96 -7.56
N TRP A 153 -1.70 1.42 -6.74
CA TRP A 153 -3.07 0.94 -6.78
C TRP A 153 -3.78 1.21 -8.11
N VAL A 154 -3.57 2.39 -8.70
CA VAL A 154 -4.12 2.72 -10.03
C VAL A 154 -3.55 1.80 -11.10
N VAL A 155 -2.24 1.54 -11.08
CA VAL A 155 -1.58 0.65 -12.06
C VAL A 155 -2.01 -0.81 -11.88
N ALA A 156 -2.22 -1.26 -10.64
CA ALA A 156 -2.65 -2.62 -10.35
C ALA A 156 -4.12 -2.91 -10.72
N THR A 157 -4.94 -1.87 -10.93
CA THR A 157 -6.38 -2.01 -11.15
C THR A 157 -6.72 -2.17 -12.63
N ALA A 158 -7.47 -3.23 -12.97
CA ALA A 158 -7.89 -3.51 -14.36
C ALA A 158 -8.84 -2.45 -14.97
N ARG A 159 -9.45 -1.59 -14.15
CA ARG A 159 -10.40 -0.54 -14.55
C ARG A 159 -9.96 0.83 -14.01
N VAL A 160 -9.08 1.48 -14.77
CA VAL A 160 -8.47 2.78 -14.43
C VAL A 160 -9.52 3.86 -14.11
N LEU A 161 -10.61 3.94 -14.88
CA LEU A 161 -11.70 4.90 -14.66
C LEU A 161 -12.32 4.80 -13.27
N ARG A 162 -12.46 3.59 -12.73
CA ARG A 162 -12.98 3.39 -11.37
C ARG A 162 -11.99 3.89 -10.32
N ALA A 163 -10.70 3.64 -10.53
CA ALA A 163 -9.66 4.11 -9.62
C ALA A 163 -9.55 5.64 -9.63
N LEU A 164 -9.63 6.27 -10.81
CA LEU A 164 -9.69 7.73 -10.95
C LEU A 164 -10.91 8.33 -10.24
N GLY A 165 -12.10 7.73 -10.41
CA GLY A 165 -13.31 8.19 -9.72
C GLY A 165 -13.17 8.16 -8.20
N VAL A 166 -12.54 7.12 -7.65
CA VAL A 166 -12.26 7.03 -6.21
C VAL A 166 -11.24 8.09 -5.77
N LEU A 167 -10.15 8.30 -6.52
CA LEU A 167 -9.15 9.32 -6.19
C LEU A 167 -9.72 10.74 -6.21
N ILE A 168 -10.54 11.06 -7.21
CA ILE A 168 -11.24 12.34 -7.30
C ILE A 168 -12.19 12.50 -6.10
N GLY A 169 -12.97 11.46 -5.78
CA GLY A 169 -13.88 11.47 -4.63
C GLY A 169 -13.14 11.72 -3.30
N VAL A 170 -12.02 11.01 -3.07
CA VAL A 170 -11.17 11.22 -1.89
C VAL A 170 -10.64 12.65 -1.84
N SER A 171 -10.17 13.18 -2.97
CA SER A 171 -9.64 14.56 -3.03
C SER A 171 -10.70 15.62 -2.73
N VAL A 172 -11.92 15.45 -3.23
CA VAL A 172 -13.05 16.37 -2.96
C VAL A 172 -13.44 16.31 -1.48
N ILE A 173 -13.58 15.11 -0.91
CA ILE A 173 -13.94 14.93 0.50
C ILE A 173 -12.86 15.55 1.41
N CYS A 174 -11.59 15.33 1.12
CA CYS A 174 -10.49 15.89 1.90
C CYS A 174 -10.44 17.42 1.78
N ASN A 175 -10.71 17.99 0.60
CA ASN A 175 -10.80 19.44 0.44
C ASN A 175 -11.95 20.06 1.25
N VAL A 176 -13.12 19.41 1.25
CA VAL A 176 -14.26 19.86 2.07
C VAL A 176 -13.88 19.84 3.54
N LEU A 177 -13.24 18.77 4.01
CA LEU A 177 -12.77 18.64 5.40
C LEU A 177 -11.68 19.65 5.80
N LEU A 178 -10.89 20.19 4.86
CA LEU A 178 -9.90 21.24 5.15
C LEU A 178 -10.54 22.62 5.35
N TRP A 179 -11.70 22.84 4.73
CA TRP A 179 -12.44 24.10 4.81
C TRP A 179 -13.35 24.21 6.04
N PHE A 180 -13.74 23.06 6.62
CA PHE A 180 -14.39 22.98 7.92
C PHE A 180 -13.36 22.93 9.06
#